data_AF-A0A7S0M2D5-F1
#
_entry.id   AF-A0A7S0M2D5-F1
#
_cell.length_a   1.000
_cell.length_b   1.000
_cell.length_c   1.000
_cell.angle_alpha   90.00
_cell.angle_beta   90.00
_cell.angle_gamma   90.00
#
_symmetry.space_group_name_H-M   'P 1'
#
loop_
_entity.id
_entity.type
_entity.pdbx_description
1 polymer ?
#
loop_
_entity_poly.entity_id
_entity_poly.type
_entity_poly.pdbx_seq_one_letter_code
_entity_poly.pdbx_strand_id
1 'polypeptide(L)'
;SNLGAKEVEARRKAIKQSSETEDISEKESFSIYNAAIAEYFRPEFLNRIDEIIIFKRLTQSQVYEIFAIFMNSVKHRAAKLGITIQETERLRQLVTEAGYTPAFGARPLKRTISRLIESPLSEMILSNEVVS
;
A
#
# COMPACT_ATOMS: atom_id res chain seq x y z
N SER A 1 12.81 8.52 -4.95
CA SER A 1 12.96 8.95 -3.54
C SER A 1 11.67 9.59 -3.06
N ASN A 2 11.31 9.43 -1.78
CA ASN A 2 10.15 10.10 -1.16
C ASN A 2 10.62 11.38 -0.45
N LEU A 3 10.67 12.50 -1.18
CA LEU A 3 11.12 13.80 -0.65
C LEU A 3 10.14 14.32 0.40
N GLY A 4 10.64 14.84 1.53
CA GLY A 4 9.84 15.38 2.64
C GLY A 4 9.07 14.34 3.49
N ALA A 5 9.01 13.07 3.07
CA ALA A 5 8.24 12.05 3.78
C ALA A 5 8.82 11.69 5.17
N LYS A 6 10.12 11.88 5.40
CA LYS A 6 10.76 11.65 6.70
C LYS A 6 10.42 12.75 7.69
N GLU A 7 10.52 14.02 7.28
CA GLU A 7 10.13 15.19 8.08
C GLU A 7 8.66 15.14 8.51
N VAL A 8 7.74 14.81 7.59
CA VAL A 8 6.31 14.66 7.91
C VAL A 8 6.09 13.55 8.94
N GLU A 9 6.80 12.42 8.85
CA GLU A 9 6.69 11.34 9.83
C GLU A 9 7.26 11.70 11.19
N ALA A 10 8.41 12.37 11.22
CA ALA A 10 9.01 12.84 12.47
C ALA A 10 8.07 13.83 13.17
N ARG A 11 7.48 14.76 12.41
CA ARG A 11 6.52 15.75 12.92
C ARG A 11 5.26 15.08 13.46
N ARG A 12 4.68 14.15 12.70
CA ARG A 12 3.50 13.37 13.11
C ARG A 12 3.75 12.54 14.37
N LYS A 13 4.94 11.96 14.51
CA LYS A 13 5.33 11.21 15.72
C LYS A 13 5.44 12.12 16.94
N ALA A 14 5.98 13.33 16.77
CA ALA A 14 6.06 14.32 17.84
C ALA A 14 4.67 14.74 18.33
N ILE A 15 3.72 15.01 17.42
CA ILE A 15 2.35 15.38 17.77
C ILE A 15 1.61 14.23 18.49
N LYS A 16 1.80 12.98 18.06
CA LYS A 16 1.24 11.82 18.77
C LYS A 16 1.81 11.64 20.19
N GLN A 17 3.01 12.14 20.46
CA GLN A 17 3.63 12.09 21.78
C GLN A 17 3.17 13.23 22.70
N SER A 18 2.70 14.36 22.15
CA SER A 18 2.19 15.49 22.94
C SER A 18 0.77 15.28 23.50
N SER A 19 0.15 14.11 23.28
CA SER A 19 -1.26 13.84 23.66
C SER A 19 -2.28 14.77 23.01
N GLU A 20 -1.87 15.51 21.98
CA GLU A 20 -2.78 16.25 21.11
C GLU A 20 -3.47 15.25 20.16
N THR A 21 -4.79 15.35 20.06
CA THR A 21 -5.60 14.47 19.21
C THR A 21 -5.55 14.86 17.73
N GLU A 22 -4.93 16.00 17.43
CA GLU A 22 -4.86 16.54 16.08
C GLU A 22 -3.74 15.84 15.29
N ASP A 23 -4.09 15.27 14.13
CA ASP A 23 -3.09 14.81 13.17
C ASP A 23 -2.48 16.02 12.44
N ILE A 24 -1.31 15.84 11.82
CA ILE A 24 -0.69 16.92 11.04
C ILE A 24 -1.66 17.41 9.96
N SER A 25 -1.94 18.71 9.94
CA SER A 25 -2.88 19.28 8.97
C SER A 25 -2.38 19.08 7.54
N GLU A 26 -3.31 19.02 6.59
CA GLU A 26 -2.95 18.90 5.16
C GLU A 26 -2.10 20.08 4.70
N LYS A 27 -2.38 21.29 5.19
CA LYS A 27 -1.61 22.49 4.88
C LYS A 27 -0.17 22.40 5.42
N GLU A 28 0.01 21.90 6.64
CA GLU A 28 1.34 21.74 7.22
C GLU A 28 2.15 20.66 6.49
N SER A 29 1.54 19.51 6.18
CA SER A 29 2.17 18.48 5.35
C SER A 29 2.57 19.03 3.98
N PHE A 30 1.69 19.78 3.32
CA PHE A 30 1.95 20.42 2.03
C PHE A 30 3.14 21.37 2.09
N SER A 31 3.24 22.19 3.15
CA SER A 31 4.37 23.10 3.37
C SER A 31 5.69 22.34 3.49
N ILE A 32 5.72 21.26 4.29
CA ILE A 32 6.91 20.42 4.47
C ILE A 32 7.35 19.79 3.15
N TYR A 33 6.41 19.26 2.35
CA TYR A 33 6.73 18.68 1.05
C TYR A 33 7.29 19.71 0.08
N ASN A 34 6.71 20.92 0.02
CA ASN A 34 7.21 21.98 -0.86
C ASN A 34 8.59 22.48 -0.44
N ALA A 35 8.85 22.61 0.86
CA ALA A 35 10.18 22.97 1.35
C ALA A 35 11.24 21.94 0.94
N ALA A 36 10.95 20.65 1.11
CA ALA A 36 11.85 19.57 0.69
C ALA A 36 12.07 19.51 -0.84
N ILE A 37 11.05 19.84 -1.62
CA ILE A 37 11.14 19.92 -3.09
C ILE A 37 12.01 21.11 -3.51
N ALA A 38 11.82 22.29 -2.90
CA ALA A 38 12.59 23.49 -3.18
C ALA A 38 14.06 23.38 -2.77
N GLU A 39 14.36 22.61 -1.72
CA GLU A 39 15.74 22.31 -1.31
C GLU A 39 16.43 21.35 -2.29
N TYR A 40 15.70 20.36 -2.80
CA TYR A 40 16.29 19.30 -3.63
C TYR A 40 16.40 19.65 -5.11
N PHE A 41 15.41 20.36 -5.67
CA PHE A 41 15.35 20.69 -7.09
C PHE A 41 15.73 22.14 -7.35
N ARG A 42 16.39 22.37 -8.48
CA ARG A 42 16.72 23.73 -8.93
C ARG A 42 15.44 24.51 -9.31
N PRO A 43 15.42 25.85 -9.11
CA PRO A 43 14.28 26.68 -9.46
C PRO A 43 13.86 26.57 -10.93
N GLU A 44 14.81 26.41 -11.85
CA GLU A 44 14.51 26.29 -13.28
C GLU A 44 13.74 25.01 -13.61
N PHE A 45 13.95 23.94 -12.85
CA PHE A 45 13.18 22.70 -12.97
C PHE A 45 11.78 22.86 -12.41
N LEU A 46 11.64 23.48 -11.23
CA LEU A 46 10.34 23.70 -10.59
C LEU A 46 9.43 24.60 -11.45
N ASN A 47 10.00 25.58 -12.13
CA ASN A 47 9.29 26.45 -13.08
C ASN A 47 8.77 25.70 -14.32
N ARG A 48 9.09 24.41 -14.51
CA ARG A 48 8.59 23.55 -15.59
C ARG A 48 7.53 22.55 -15.14
N ILE A 49 7.14 22.58 -13.86
CA ILE A 49 6.14 21.67 -13.29
C ILE A 49 4.85 22.44 -13.09
N ASP A 50 3.78 21.98 -13.72
CA ASP A 50 2.46 22.62 -13.63
C ASP A 50 1.79 22.33 -12.28
N GLU A 51 1.92 21.11 -11.76
CA GLU A 51 1.26 20.68 -10.52
C GLU A 51 2.10 19.66 -9.74
N ILE A 52 2.03 19.77 -8.41
CA ILE A 52 2.62 18.81 -7.47
C ILE A 52 1.50 18.03 -6.78
N ILE A 53 1.39 16.74 -7.08
CA ILE A 53 0.40 15.84 -6.48
C ILE A 53 1.03 15.11 -5.29
N ILE A 54 0.46 15.31 -4.10
CA ILE A 54 0.90 14.62 -2.88
C ILE A 54 -0.02 13.42 -2.61
N PHE A 55 0.55 12.22 -2.62
CA PHE A 55 -0.17 11.01 -2.28
C PHE A 55 -0.28 10.85 -0.76
N LYS A 56 -1.51 10.72 -0.27
CA LYS A 56 -1.78 10.38 1.13
C LYS A 56 -1.38 8.92 1.40
N ARG A 57 -1.10 8.63 2.67
CA ARG A 57 -0.88 7.24 3.10
C ARG A 57 -2.18 6.45 2.99
N LEU A 58 -2.04 5.17 2.68
CA LEU A 58 -3.17 4.26 2.64
C LEU A 58 -3.69 4.04 4.06
N THR A 59 -5.00 4.14 4.24
CA THR A 59 -5.67 3.63 5.44
C THR A 59 -5.70 2.10 5.39
N GLN A 60 -5.91 1.46 6.55
CA GLN A 60 -6.06 0.00 6.59
C GLN A 60 -7.21 -0.50 5.69
N SER A 61 -8.32 0.24 5.64
CA SER A 61 -9.45 -0.08 4.76
C SER A 61 -9.08 -0.03 3.28
N GLN A 62 -8.31 0.98 2.85
CA GLN A 62 -7.81 1.07 1.48
C GLN A 62 -6.85 -0.08 1.15
N VAL A 63 -6.03 -0.52 2.11
CA VAL A 63 -5.17 -1.70 1.91
C VAL A 63 -6.03 -2.96 1.73
N TYR A 64 -7.13 -3.11 2.46
CA TYR A 64 -8.08 -4.21 2.26
C TYR A 64 -8.76 -4.18 0.89
N GLU A 65 -9.14 -3.01 0.39
CA GLU A 65 -9.69 -2.85 -0.95
C GLU A 65 -8.67 -3.27 -2.02
N ILE A 66 -7.41 -2.85 -1.87
CA ILE A 66 -6.33 -3.25 -2.78
C ILE A 66 -6.10 -4.77 -2.73
N PHE A 67 -6.12 -5.38 -1.53
CA PHE A 67 -6.08 -6.84 -1.39
C PHE A 67 -7.21 -7.52 -2.16
N ALA A 68 -8.44 -7.00 -2.05
CA ALA A 68 -9.60 -7.56 -2.75
C ALA A 68 -9.45 -7.48 -4.28
N ILE A 69 -8.90 -6.38 -4.81
CA ILE A 69 -8.61 -6.24 -6.25
C ILE A 69 -7.65 -7.35 -6.74
N PHE A 70 -6.58 -7.61 -5.99
CA PHE A 70 -5.62 -8.66 -6.33
C PHE A 70 -6.22 -10.06 -6.17
N MET A 71 -6.97 -10.32 -5.10
CA MET A 71 -7.65 -11.60 -4.90
C MET A 71 -8.71 -11.89 -5.96
N ASN A 72 -9.46 -10.88 -6.40
CA ASN A 72 -10.41 -11.03 -7.51
C ASN A 72 -9.71 -11.45 -8.80
N SER A 73 -8.49 -10.96 -9.04
CA SER A 73 -7.69 -11.40 -10.19
C SER A 73 -7.28 -12.87 -10.07
N VAL A 74 -6.92 -13.34 -8.87
CA VAL A 74 -6.58 -14.75 -8.60
C VAL A 74 -7.82 -15.64 -8.75
N LYS A 75 -8.94 -15.27 -8.12
CA LYS A 75 -10.24 -15.93 -8.26
C LYS A 75 -10.67 -16.08 -9.70
N HIS A 76 -10.53 -15.02 -10.50
CA HIS A 76 -10.90 -15.07 -11.91
C HIS A 76 -10.07 -16.08 -12.71
N ARG A 77 -8.77 -16.23 -12.39
CA ARG A 77 -7.94 -17.26 -13.03
C ARG A 77 -8.33 -18.66 -12.57
N ALA A 78 -8.53 -18.87 -11.27
CA ALA A 78 -8.95 -20.15 -10.72
C ALA A 78 -10.32 -20.61 -11.25
N ALA A 79 -11.27 -19.68 -11.40
CA ALA A 79 -12.60 -19.97 -11.93
C ALA A 79 -12.56 -20.52 -13.36
N LYS A 80 -11.59 -20.11 -14.19
CA LYS A 80 -11.38 -20.67 -15.54
C LYS A 80 -10.95 -22.13 -15.51
N LEU A 81 -10.45 -22.61 -14.37
CA LEU A 81 -10.08 -24.00 -14.11
C LEU A 81 -11.18 -24.74 -13.34
N GLY A 82 -12.38 -24.15 -13.17
CA GLY A 82 -13.47 -24.73 -12.41
C GLY A 82 -13.33 -24.58 -10.88
N ILE A 83 -12.34 -23.82 -10.40
CA ILE A 83 -12.03 -23.72 -8.98
C ILE A 83 -12.64 -22.44 -8.38
N THR A 84 -13.39 -22.60 -7.29
CA THR A 84 -13.93 -21.48 -6.51
C THR A 84 -13.08 -21.23 -5.27
N ILE A 85 -12.58 -20.00 -5.11
CA ILE A 85 -11.81 -19.60 -3.92
C ILE A 85 -12.68 -18.74 -3.01
N GLN A 86 -12.76 -19.12 -1.74
CA GLN A 86 -13.31 -18.32 -0.66
C GLN A 86 -12.19 -17.94 0.30
N GLU A 87 -12.10 -16.66 0.67
CA GLU A 87 -11.17 -16.21 1.71
C GLU A 87 -11.87 -15.88 3.02
N THR A 88 -11.16 -16.07 4.13
CA THR A 88 -11.60 -15.62 5.44
C THR A 88 -11.08 -14.21 5.72
N GLU A 89 -11.74 -13.52 6.65
CA GLU A 89 -11.24 -12.23 7.16
C GLU A 89 -9.84 -12.36 7.76
N ARG A 90 -9.55 -13.46 8.45
CA ARG A 90 -8.23 -13.73 9.04
C ARG A 90 -7.13 -13.79 7.96
N LEU A 91 -7.40 -14.41 6.82
CA LEU A 91 -6.45 -14.45 5.70
C LEU A 91 -6.19 -13.04 5.16
N ARG A 92 -7.25 -12.24 4.97
CA ARG A 92 -7.14 -10.85 4.53
C ARG A 92 -6.25 -10.04 5.48
N GLN A 93 -6.53 -10.10 6.78
CA GLN A 93 -5.73 -9.41 7.80
C GLN A 93 -4.26 -9.81 7.72
N LEU A 94 -3.96 -11.11 7.80
CA LEU A 94 -2.59 -11.63 7.76
C LEU A 94 -1.82 -11.18 6.51
N VAL A 95 -2.44 -11.27 5.34
CA VAL A 95 -1.77 -10.92 4.08
C VAL A 95 -1.54 -9.42 3.97
N THR A 96 -2.49 -8.61 4.43
CA THR A 96 -2.34 -7.15 4.40
C THR A 96 -1.30 -6.65 5.39
N GLU A 97 -1.23 -7.22 6.60
CA GLU A 97 -0.18 -6.93 7.58
C GLU A 97 1.21 -7.30 7.06
N ALA A 98 1.33 -8.45 6.40
CA ALA A 98 2.60 -8.88 5.79
C ALA A 98 2.93 -8.14 4.48
N GLY A 99 1.94 -7.56 3.81
CA GLY A 99 2.04 -6.96 2.48
C GLY A 99 2.04 -5.42 2.45
N TYR A 100 1.82 -4.78 3.59
CA TYR A 100 1.79 -3.33 3.73
C TYR A 100 2.85 -2.85 4.71
N THR A 101 3.64 -1.86 4.29
CA THR A 101 4.47 -1.08 5.21
C THR A 101 4.30 0.39 4.88
N PRO A 102 4.34 1.31 5.86
CA PRO A 102 4.16 2.73 5.55
C PRO A 102 5.24 3.29 4.61
N ALA A 103 6.45 2.71 4.61
CA ALA A 103 7.55 3.12 3.74
C ALA A 103 7.38 2.67 2.28
N PHE A 104 6.82 1.48 2.05
CA PHE A 104 6.68 0.89 0.71
C PHE A 104 5.23 0.85 0.19
N GLY A 105 4.27 1.30 0.99
CA GLY A 105 2.84 1.22 0.70
C GLY A 105 2.39 -0.24 0.52
N ALA A 106 1.34 -0.44 -0.28
CA ALA A 106 0.84 -1.76 -0.65
C ALA A 106 1.65 -2.43 -1.79
N ARG A 107 2.80 -1.89 -2.19
CA ARG A 107 3.63 -2.47 -3.27
C ARG A 107 4.01 -3.94 -3.00
N PRO A 108 4.40 -4.33 -1.77
CA PRO A 108 4.72 -5.74 -1.47
C PRO A 108 3.49 -6.66 -1.52
N LEU A 109 2.27 -6.12 -1.36
CA LEU A 109 1.04 -6.89 -1.19
C LEU A 109 0.79 -7.89 -2.32
N LYS A 110 1.00 -7.48 -3.58
CA LYS A 110 0.87 -8.37 -4.74
C LYS A 110 1.82 -9.57 -4.65
N ARG A 111 3.08 -9.33 -4.23
CA ARG A 111 4.08 -10.40 -4.05
C ARG A 111 3.71 -11.31 -2.88
N THR A 112 3.18 -10.74 -1.79
CA THR A 112 2.72 -11.51 -0.63
C THR A 112 1.56 -12.43 -1.01
N ILE A 113 0.57 -11.94 -1.76
CA ILE A 113 -0.54 -12.76 -2.29
C ILE A 113 0.00 -13.86 -3.20
N SER A 114 0.90 -13.53 -4.12
CA SER A 114 1.49 -14.52 -5.02
C SER A 114 2.18 -15.65 -4.23
N ARG A 115 3.03 -15.31 -3.25
CA ARG A 115 3.78 -16.27 -2.44
C ARG A 115 2.90 -17.10 -1.49
N LEU A 116 1.93 -16.48 -0.83
CA LEU A 116 1.15 -17.12 0.23
C LEU A 116 -0.13 -17.80 -0.27
N ILE A 117 -0.61 -17.45 -1.46
CA ILE A 117 -1.90 -17.92 -1.99
C ILE A 117 -1.72 -18.53 -3.37
N GLU A 118 -1.21 -17.76 -4.34
CA GLU A 118 -1.19 -18.21 -5.74
C GLU A 118 -0.21 -19.37 -6.00
N SER A 119 1.00 -19.32 -5.45
CA SER A 119 1.99 -20.38 -5.60
C SER A 119 1.55 -21.68 -4.94
N PRO A 120 1.12 -21.69 -3.65
CA PRO A 120 0.59 -22.90 -3.03
C PRO A 120 -0.63 -23.47 -3.77
N LEU A 121 -1.55 -22.61 -4.21
CA LEU A 121 -2.70 -23.06 -5.01
C LEU A 121 -2.26 -23.73 -6.31
N SER A 122 -1.25 -23.18 -6.99
CA SER A 122 -0.72 -23.75 -8.23
C SER A 122 -0.09 -25.12 -7.98
N GLU A 123 0.65 -25.29 -6.88
CA GLU A 123 1.24 -26.57 -6.48
C GLU A 123 0.15 -27.61 -6.20
N MET A 124 -0.89 -27.25 -5.45
CA MET A 124 -2.01 -28.14 -5.13
C MET A 124 -2.83 -28.56 -6.37
N ILE A 125 -2.95 -27.67 -7.36
CA ILE A 125 -3.58 -28.00 -8.65
C ILE A 125 -2.71 -29.00 -9.42
N LEU A 126 -1.38 -28.79 -9.44
CA LEU A 126 -0.44 -29.67 -10.14
C LEU A 126 -0.32 -31.05 -9.47
N SER A 127 -0.45 -31.12 -8.15
CA SER A 127 -0.44 -32.39 -7.40
C SER A 127 -1.79 -33.11 -7.40
N ASN A 128 -2.80 -32.56 -8.09
CA ASN A 128 -4.16 -33.10 -8.14
C ASN A 128 -4.85 -33.19 -6.75
N GLU A 129 -4.39 -32.41 -5.77
CA GLU A 129 -4.99 -32.29 -4.44
C GLU A 129 -6.26 -31.43 -4.45
N VAL A 130 -6.38 -30.54 -5.44
CA VAL A 130 -7.58 -29.72 -5.69
C VAL A 130 -8.18 -30.17 -7.01
N VAL A 131 -9.35 -30.78 -6.92
CA VAL A 131 -10.15 -31.21 -8.08
C VAL A 131 -11.41 -30.35 -8.15
N SER A 132 -11.83 -30.02 -9.37
CA SER A 132 -13.06 -29.27 -9.65
C SER A 132 -14.31 -29.98 -9.14
#